data_AF-A0A8J8GAR8-F1
#
_entry.id   AF-A0A8J8GAR8-F1
#
_cell.length_a   1.000
_cell.length_b   1.000
_cell.length_c   1.000
_cell.angle_alpha   90.00
_cell.angle_beta   90.00
_cell.angle_gamma   90.00
#
_symmetry.space_group_name_H-M   'P 1'
#
loop_
_entity.id
_entity.type
_entity.pdbx_description
1 polymer ?
#
loop_
_entity_poly.entity_id
_entity_poly.type
_entity_poly.pdbx_seq_one_letter_code
_entity_poly.pdbx_strand_id
1 'polypeptide(L)'
;MSNEKEPKELIETFDNLVTLDKMKGNSFVLSCGSGCAMTYIAKQAEKNLQNVKVKFNVDVYIDETLSESYNESYVFYYDSSNQLKNIKRVGEKEDFLSSQSINGQNSFKKFADDLSTMLYGKKSSAIQENENVINLPIVGSKIEILDYPVPAKYNNINIDGEIPSSLLEINENIFIIWFEGDTERWYLVTFKNNKMFDKLLIGKSETVETENGTTDNYIDFKIEKNFLITLNYSSGKNVDSSIIQKTEKYQIDKTNYKIKRL
;
A
#
# COMPACT_ATOMS: atom_id res chain seq x y z
N MET A 1 -12.57 52.31 -12.05
CA MET A 1 -13.12 50.95 -12.14
C MET A 1 -12.03 50.07 -12.73
N SER A 2 -11.35 49.36 -11.84
CA SER A 2 -10.23 48.47 -12.12
C SER A 2 -10.76 47.19 -12.79
N ASN A 3 -10.32 46.95 -14.02
CA ASN A 3 -10.51 45.66 -14.68
C ASN A 3 -9.58 44.63 -14.02
N GLU A 4 -10.14 43.84 -13.12
CA GLU A 4 -9.53 42.62 -12.62
C GLU A 4 -9.43 41.65 -13.80
N LYS A 5 -8.20 41.44 -14.30
CA LYS A 5 -7.92 40.37 -15.26
C LYS A 5 -8.01 39.05 -14.49
N GLU A 6 -9.00 38.24 -14.82
CA GLU A 6 -9.02 36.83 -14.45
C GLU A 6 -7.67 36.17 -14.80
N PRO A 7 -7.10 35.35 -13.90
CA PRO A 7 -5.87 34.64 -14.19
C PRO A 7 -6.14 33.60 -15.28
N LYS A 8 -5.45 33.74 -16.42
CA LYS A 8 -5.40 32.73 -17.48
C LYS A 8 -4.97 31.40 -16.86
N GLU A 9 -5.83 30.39 -16.98
CA GLU A 9 -5.44 29.00 -16.69
C GLU A 9 -4.24 28.63 -17.58
N LEU A 10 -3.17 28.21 -16.92
CA LEU A 10 -2.02 27.58 -17.58
C LEU A 10 -2.52 26.24 -18.14
N ILE A 11 -2.88 26.24 -19.42
CA ILE A 11 -3.05 25.01 -20.19
C ILE A 11 -1.66 24.39 -20.28
N GLU A 12 -1.43 23.28 -19.57
CA GLU A 12 -0.21 22.48 -19.71
C GLU A 12 -0.19 21.90 -21.14
N THR A 13 0.61 22.50 -22.03
CA THR A 13 0.81 21.99 -23.39
C THR A 13 1.85 20.86 -23.37
N PHE A 14 1.43 19.66 -23.79
CA PHE A 14 2.29 18.50 -23.97
C PHE A 14 2.91 18.51 -25.37
N ASP A 15 3.77 19.49 -25.63
CA ASP A 15 4.51 19.60 -26.88
C ASP A 15 5.73 18.65 -26.84
N ASN A 16 5.82 17.73 -27.81
CA ASN A 16 6.70 16.53 -27.90
C ASN A 16 6.10 15.23 -27.35
N LEU A 17 4.98 14.81 -27.95
CA LEU A 17 4.36 13.51 -27.75
C LEU A 17 5.28 12.35 -28.18
N VAL A 18 5.94 11.71 -27.22
CA VAL A 18 6.42 10.33 -27.40
C VAL A 18 5.31 9.41 -26.92
N THR A 19 4.59 8.79 -27.87
CA THR A 19 3.61 7.74 -27.54
C THR A 19 4.34 6.50 -27.03
N LEU A 20 4.04 6.09 -25.81
CA LEU A 20 4.67 4.93 -25.18
C LEU A 20 3.84 3.67 -25.43
N ASP A 21 3.89 3.16 -26.66
CA ASP A 21 3.16 1.94 -27.04
C ASP A 21 3.50 0.74 -26.14
N LYS A 22 4.70 0.72 -25.57
CA LYS A 22 5.14 -0.29 -24.58
C LYS A 22 4.34 -0.29 -23.27
N MET A 23 3.59 0.77 -22.97
CA MET A 23 2.76 0.86 -21.75
C MET A 23 1.33 0.43 -21.98
N LYS A 24 0.92 0.28 -23.24
CA LYS A 24 -0.45 -0.07 -23.55
C LYS A 24 -0.76 -1.44 -22.98
N GLY A 25 -1.76 -1.50 -22.11
CA GLY A 25 -2.15 -2.74 -21.44
C GLY A 25 -1.48 -2.96 -20.07
N ASN A 26 -0.53 -2.12 -19.65
CA ASN A 26 -0.12 -2.12 -18.26
C ASN A 26 -1.31 -1.75 -17.38
N SER A 27 -1.55 -2.53 -16.34
CA SER A 27 -2.69 -2.33 -15.47
C SER A 27 -2.38 -2.59 -14.02
N PHE A 28 -3.13 -1.95 -13.15
CA PHE A 28 -3.16 -2.24 -11.72
C PHE A 28 -4.60 -2.19 -11.22
N VAL A 29 -4.85 -2.85 -10.09
CA VAL A 29 -6.15 -2.94 -9.45
C VAL A 29 -6.13 -2.15 -8.16
N LEU A 30 -7.18 -1.37 -7.92
CA LEU A 30 -7.47 -0.73 -6.65
C LEU A 30 -8.67 -1.43 -6.03
N SER A 31 -8.50 -2.03 -4.86
CA SER A 31 -9.63 -2.45 -4.04
C SER A 31 -10.29 -1.21 -3.42
N CYS A 32 -11.59 -1.04 -3.64
CA CYS A 32 -12.41 0.02 -3.02
C CYS A 32 -13.20 -0.46 -1.79
N GLY A 33 -13.00 -1.72 -1.35
CA GLY A 33 -13.68 -2.34 -0.21
C GLY A 33 -15.07 -2.90 -0.55
N SER A 34 -15.65 -3.73 0.31
CA SER A 34 -17.04 -4.24 0.18
C SER A 34 -17.38 -4.84 -1.21
N GLY A 35 -16.47 -5.63 -1.80
CA GLY A 35 -16.67 -6.25 -3.12
C GLY A 35 -16.47 -5.31 -4.32
N CYS A 36 -16.03 -4.06 -4.09
CA CYS A 36 -15.68 -3.10 -5.13
C CYS A 36 -14.19 -3.21 -5.52
N ALA A 37 -13.91 -3.26 -6.82
CA ALA A 37 -12.56 -3.15 -7.36
C ALA A 37 -12.52 -2.28 -8.62
N MET A 38 -11.46 -1.51 -8.81
CA MET A 38 -11.24 -0.68 -10.00
C MET A 38 -9.95 -1.10 -10.69
N THR A 39 -10.03 -1.48 -11.96
CA THR A 39 -8.85 -1.82 -12.77
C THR A 39 -8.47 -0.65 -13.67
N TYR A 40 -7.28 -0.10 -13.46
CA TYR A 40 -6.74 0.98 -14.27
C TYR A 40 -5.88 0.38 -15.37
N ILE A 41 -6.29 0.55 -16.64
CA ILE A 41 -5.60 0.00 -17.81
C ILE A 41 -5.03 1.15 -18.62
N ALA A 42 -3.70 1.27 -18.67
CA ALA A 42 -3.03 2.30 -19.44
C ALA A 42 -3.32 2.11 -20.94
N LYS A 43 -3.88 3.15 -21.56
CA LYS A 43 -4.19 3.19 -23.01
C LYS A 43 -3.13 3.94 -23.78
N GLN A 44 -2.65 5.03 -23.21
CA GLN A 44 -1.72 5.94 -23.86
C GLN A 44 -0.95 6.69 -22.77
N ALA A 45 0.32 6.97 -23.05
CA ALA A 45 1.11 7.88 -22.23
C ALA A 45 1.86 8.87 -23.13
N GLU A 46 1.97 10.09 -22.63
CA GLU A 46 2.49 11.27 -23.30
C GLU A 46 3.51 11.91 -22.35
N LYS A 47 4.78 11.94 -22.75
CA LYS A 47 5.86 12.51 -21.94
C LYS A 47 6.09 13.98 -22.30
N ASN A 48 6.27 14.83 -21.29
CA ASN A 48 6.77 16.19 -21.43
C ASN A 48 7.79 16.47 -20.31
N LEU A 49 9.08 16.53 -20.66
CA LEU A 49 10.19 16.70 -19.70
C LEU A 49 10.17 15.67 -18.56
N GLN A 50 9.93 16.14 -17.32
CA GLN A 50 9.81 15.32 -16.11
C GLN A 50 8.37 15.00 -15.74
N ASN A 51 7.43 15.26 -16.64
CA ASN A 51 6.02 14.98 -16.44
C ASN A 51 5.57 13.94 -17.45
N VAL A 52 4.68 13.05 -17.03
CA VAL A 52 4.10 12.03 -17.91
C VAL A 52 2.61 12.02 -17.71
N LYS A 53 1.87 12.34 -18.76
CA LYS A 53 0.43 12.23 -18.79
C LYS A 53 0.05 10.84 -19.25
N VAL A 54 -0.73 10.12 -18.46
CA VAL A 54 -1.20 8.78 -18.77
C VAL A 54 -2.71 8.79 -18.82
N LYS A 55 -3.27 8.27 -19.91
CA LYS A 55 -4.69 8.01 -20.08
C LYS A 55 -4.98 6.56 -19.72
N PHE A 56 -5.90 6.37 -18.79
CA PHE A 56 -6.37 5.06 -18.38
C PHE A 56 -7.80 4.84 -18.86
N ASN A 57 -8.10 3.59 -19.18
CA ASN A 57 -9.46 3.06 -19.10
C ASN A 57 -9.61 2.44 -17.71
N VAL A 58 -10.60 2.87 -16.96
CA VAL A 58 -10.91 2.37 -15.62
C VAL A 58 -12.14 1.51 -15.74
N ASP A 59 -12.00 0.24 -15.36
CA ASP A 59 -13.11 -0.71 -15.28
C ASP A 59 -13.46 -0.91 -13.80
N VAL A 60 -14.70 -0.62 -13.42
CA VAL A 60 -15.21 -0.74 -12.06
C VAL A 60 -16.01 -2.04 -11.94
N TYR A 61 -15.67 -2.84 -10.95
CA TYR A 61 -16.31 -4.10 -10.62
C TYR A 61 -17.00 -3.97 -9.26
N ILE A 62 -18.24 -4.46 -9.17
CA ILE A 62 -19.01 -4.59 -7.93
C ILE A 62 -19.44 -6.05 -7.85
N ASP A 63 -19.10 -6.72 -6.76
CA ASP A 63 -19.35 -8.15 -6.56
C ASP A 63 -18.85 -8.98 -7.76
N GLU A 64 -17.59 -8.73 -8.15
CA GLU A 64 -16.89 -9.37 -9.28
C GLU A 64 -17.54 -9.14 -10.66
N THR A 65 -18.59 -8.31 -10.75
CA THR A 65 -19.29 -8.01 -11.99
C THR A 65 -18.90 -6.63 -12.49
N LEU A 66 -18.50 -6.52 -13.77
CA LEU A 66 -18.22 -5.24 -14.41
C LEU A 66 -19.47 -4.36 -14.36
N SER A 67 -19.39 -3.28 -13.59
CA SER A 67 -20.47 -2.30 -13.41
C SER A 67 -20.37 -1.19 -14.46
N GLU A 68 -19.18 -0.60 -14.61
CA GLU A 68 -18.96 0.49 -15.55
C GLU A 68 -17.52 0.56 -16.04
N SER A 69 -17.33 1.27 -17.17
CA SER A 69 -16.02 1.57 -17.73
C SER A 69 -15.97 3.02 -18.17
N TYR A 70 -14.93 3.75 -17.78
CA TYR A 70 -14.73 5.14 -18.18
C TYR A 70 -13.25 5.46 -18.40
N ASN A 71 -12.96 6.64 -18.97
CA ASN A 71 -11.59 7.09 -19.19
C ASN A 71 -11.21 8.19 -18.20
N GLU A 72 -10.02 8.09 -17.65
CA GLU A 72 -9.40 9.14 -16.84
C GLU A 72 -7.99 9.44 -17.35
N SER A 73 -7.47 10.60 -16.96
CA SER A 73 -6.10 10.98 -17.30
C SER A 73 -5.43 11.61 -16.10
N TYR A 74 -4.18 11.22 -15.89
CA TYR A 74 -3.36 11.64 -14.77
C TYR A 74 -2.02 12.16 -15.26
N VAL A 75 -1.48 13.18 -14.61
CA VAL A 75 -0.14 13.70 -14.82
C VAL A 75 0.72 13.28 -13.64
N PHE A 76 1.74 12.48 -13.94
CA PHE A 76 2.77 12.04 -13.00
C PHE A 76 3.93 13.03 -13.09
N TYR A 77 4.27 13.67 -11.97
CA TYR A 77 5.38 14.63 -11.92
C TYR A 77 6.57 13.99 -11.21
N TYR A 78 7.71 13.97 -11.88
CA TYR A 78 8.97 13.45 -11.35
C TYR A 78 9.91 14.60 -10.98
N ASP A 79 10.77 14.37 -10.00
CA ASP A 79 11.87 15.27 -9.70
C ASP A 79 13.06 15.07 -10.68
N SER A 80 14.13 15.84 -10.50
CA SER A 80 15.36 15.69 -11.31
C SER A 80 16.08 14.36 -11.10
N SER A 81 15.74 13.62 -10.04
CA SER A 81 16.24 12.28 -9.77
C SER A 81 15.36 11.18 -10.36
N ASN A 82 14.29 11.53 -11.09
CA ASN A 82 13.26 10.65 -11.64
C ASN A 82 12.46 9.90 -10.56
N GLN A 83 12.31 10.51 -9.37
CA GLN A 83 11.45 10.01 -8.29
C GLN A 83 10.09 10.70 -8.36
N LEU A 84 9.00 9.96 -8.11
CA LEU A 84 7.65 10.50 -8.12
C LEU A 84 7.50 11.56 -7.02
N LYS A 85 7.06 12.76 -7.40
CA LYS A 85 6.77 13.86 -6.47
C LYS A 85 5.29 13.91 -6.10
N ASN A 86 4.42 13.87 -7.11
CA ASN A 86 2.97 13.88 -6.94
C ASN A 86 2.25 13.42 -8.21
N ILE A 87 0.95 13.18 -8.09
CA ILE A 87 0.08 12.82 -9.22
C ILE A 87 -1.11 13.77 -9.22
N LYS A 88 -1.49 14.28 -10.38
CA LYS A 88 -2.70 15.09 -10.52
C LYS A 88 -3.63 14.47 -11.54
N ARG A 89 -4.92 14.43 -11.23
CA ARG A 89 -5.93 14.18 -12.25
C ARG A 89 -6.02 15.39 -13.18
N VAL A 90 -6.12 15.15 -14.49
CA VAL A 90 -6.19 16.23 -15.49
C VAL A 90 -7.44 17.08 -15.23
N GLY A 91 -7.26 18.39 -15.08
CA GLY A 91 -8.32 19.34 -14.73
C GLY A 91 -8.40 19.67 -13.24
N GLU A 92 -7.68 18.95 -12.39
CA GLU A 92 -7.64 19.18 -10.95
C GLU A 92 -6.33 19.84 -10.51
N LYS A 93 -6.40 20.64 -9.43
CA LYS A 93 -5.24 21.37 -8.90
C LYS A 93 -4.52 20.60 -7.80
N GLU A 94 -5.27 19.78 -7.06
CA GLU A 94 -4.83 19.05 -5.88
C GLU A 94 -3.99 17.82 -6.22
N ASP A 95 -3.19 17.38 -5.26
CA ASP A 95 -2.44 16.13 -5.38
C ASP A 95 -3.38 14.96 -5.15
N PHE A 96 -3.75 14.32 -6.26
CA PHE A 96 -4.61 13.15 -6.27
C PHE A 96 -3.99 12.00 -5.48
N LEU A 97 -2.67 11.85 -5.48
CA LEU A 97 -2.02 10.76 -4.75
C LEU A 97 -2.34 10.85 -3.25
N SER A 98 -2.28 12.06 -2.68
CA SER A 98 -2.50 12.29 -1.24
C SER A 98 -3.94 12.00 -0.78
N SER A 99 -4.92 12.03 -1.69
CA SER A 99 -6.33 11.74 -1.37
C SER A 99 -6.70 10.26 -1.47
N GLN A 100 -5.79 9.42 -1.99
CA GLN A 100 -6.03 7.99 -2.11
C GLN A 100 -5.84 7.26 -0.78
N SER A 101 -6.53 6.12 -0.64
CA SER A 101 -6.22 5.12 0.39
C SER A 101 -4.75 4.68 0.28
N ILE A 102 -4.20 4.08 1.33
CA ILE A 102 -2.79 3.66 1.33
C ILE A 102 -2.49 2.69 0.17
N ASN A 103 -3.42 1.77 -0.14
CA ASN A 103 -3.32 0.83 -1.26
C ASN A 103 -3.42 1.53 -2.62
N GLY A 104 -4.29 2.54 -2.72
CA GLY A 104 -4.37 3.44 -3.87
C GLY A 104 -3.03 4.13 -4.10
N GLN A 105 -2.48 4.78 -3.07
CA GLN A 105 -1.19 5.46 -3.14
C GLN A 105 -0.10 4.53 -3.63
N ASN A 106 -0.02 3.33 -3.08
CA ASN A 106 1.03 2.39 -3.40
C ASN A 106 0.92 1.83 -4.82
N SER A 107 -0.30 1.52 -5.29
CA SER A 107 -0.52 1.07 -6.66
C SER A 107 -0.11 2.12 -7.67
N PHE A 108 -0.45 3.39 -7.40
CA PHE A 108 -0.04 4.50 -8.24
C PHE A 108 1.47 4.77 -8.18
N LYS A 109 2.11 4.66 -7.02
CA LYS A 109 3.58 4.78 -6.87
C LYS A 109 4.32 3.67 -7.62
N LYS A 110 3.89 2.42 -7.48
CA LYS A 110 4.47 1.28 -8.20
C LYS A 110 4.35 1.46 -9.72
N PHE A 111 3.16 1.84 -10.19
CA PHE A 111 2.97 2.17 -11.60
C PHE A 111 3.89 3.32 -12.05
N ALA A 112 4.08 4.34 -11.21
CA ALA A 112 5.00 5.45 -11.49
C ALA A 112 6.48 5.03 -11.55
N ASP A 113 6.91 4.10 -10.71
CA ASP A 113 8.29 3.59 -10.72
C ASP A 113 8.56 2.74 -11.96
N ASP A 114 7.61 1.89 -12.35
CA ASP A 114 7.67 1.13 -13.59
C ASP A 114 7.68 2.08 -14.81
N LEU A 115 6.84 3.11 -14.76
CA LEU A 115 6.75 4.19 -15.74
C LEU A 115 8.09 4.93 -15.86
N SER A 116 8.70 5.31 -14.74
CA SER A 116 10.00 5.99 -14.69
C SER A 116 11.12 5.11 -15.23
N THR A 117 11.17 3.83 -14.82
CA THR A 117 12.16 2.86 -15.28
C THR A 117 12.08 2.66 -16.79
N MET A 118 10.87 2.56 -17.34
CA MET A 118 10.67 2.42 -18.77
C MET A 118 11.10 3.66 -19.56
N LEU A 119 10.90 4.85 -18.98
CA LEU A 119 11.12 6.13 -19.65
C LEU A 119 12.53 6.70 -19.57
N TYR A 120 13.21 6.46 -18.47
CA TYR A 120 14.50 7.06 -18.16
C TYR A 120 15.61 6.00 -18.02
N GLY A 121 15.25 4.71 -18.09
CA GLY A 121 16.15 3.59 -17.87
C GLY A 121 16.44 3.38 -16.38
N LYS A 122 16.96 2.19 -16.05
CA LYS A 122 17.46 1.90 -14.71
C LYS A 122 18.56 2.91 -14.36
N LYS A 123 18.40 3.68 -13.29
CA LYS A 123 19.59 4.18 -12.59
C LYS A 123 20.30 2.94 -12.04
N SER A 124 21.53 2.72 -12.49
CA SER A 124 22.45 1.78 -11.85
C SER A 124 22.85 2.34 -10.48
N SER A 125 21.94 2.26 -9.51
CA SER A 125 22.33 1.86 -8.17
C SER A 125 22.31 0.34 -8.18
N ALA A 126 23.46 -0.28 -7.95
CA ALA A 126 23.53 -1.71 -7.72
C ALA A 126 22.56 -2.08 -6.59
N ILE A 127 21.39 -2.60 -6.94
CA ILE A 127 20.58 -3.38 -6.02
C ILE A 127 21.04 -4.80 -6.26
N GLN A 128 21.93 -5.22 -5.37
CA GLN A 128 22.26 -6.61 -5.12
C GLN A 128 20.99 -7.45 -5.16
N GLU A 129 21.07 -8.65 -5.72
CA GLU A 129 20.29 -9.76 -5.19
C GLU A 129 20.48 -9.76 -3.67
N ASN A 130 19.52 -9.22 -2.94
CA ASN A 130 19.49 -9.35 -1.49
C ASN A 130 18.23 -10.14 -1.18
N GLU A 131 18.44 -11.30 -0.58
CA GLU A 131 17.49 -11.94 0.31
C GLU A 131 16.73 -10.83 1.07
N ASN A 132 15.40 -10.89 1.07
CA ASN A 132 14.51 -9.94 1.74
C ASN A 132 14.73 -9.95 3.27
N VAL A 133 15.88 -9.49 3.74
CA VAL A 133 16.19 -9.37 5.17
C VAL A 133 15.73 -8.00 5.62
N ILE A 134 14.51 -7.93 6.17
CA ILE A 134 14.05 -6.72 6.82
C ILE A 134 14.89 -6.45 8.07
N ASN A 135 15.38 -5.21 8.18
CA ASN A 135 16.12 -4.76 9.35
C ASN A 135 15.16 -4.38 10.49
N LEU A 136 15.23 -5.12 11.60
CA LEU A 136 14.61 -4.71 12.86
C LEU A 136 15.30 -3.44 13.42
N PRO A 137 14.57 -2.52 14.08
CA PRO A 137 13.19 -2.64 14.52
C PRO A 137 12.17 -2.32 13.41
N ILE A 138 11.02 -2.97 13.52
CA ILE A 138 9.86 -2.76 12.65
C ILE A 138 8.79 -1.98 13.42
N VAL A 139 8.15 -1.00 12.77
CA VAL A 139 7.00 -0.26 13.30
C VAL A 139 5.86 -0.41 12.30
N GLY A 140 4.67 -0.83 12.74
CA GLY A 140 3.52 -1.16 11.89
C GLY A 140 3.17 -0.06 10.89
N SER A 141 3.04 1.18 11.36
CA SER A 141 2.80 2.37 10.51
C SER A 141 3.86 2.66 9.44
N LYS A 142 5.01 1.99 9.47
CA LYS A 142 6.11 2.17 8.50
C LYS A 142 6.34 0.95 7.63
N ILE A 143 5.53 -0.09 7.75
CA ILE A 143 5.69 -1.28 6.92
C ILE A 143 4.93 -1.07 5.62
N GLU A 144 5.68 -0.94 4.54
CA GLU A 144 5.15 -1.11 3.19
C GLU A 144 5.13 -2.62 2.89
N ILE A 145 4.06 -3.32 3.27
CA ILE A 145 3.84 -4.70 2.81
C ILE A 145 3.26 -4.62 1.41
N LEU A 146 4.11 -4.50 0.41
CA LEU A 146 3.76 -4.87 -0.95
C LEU A 146 4.74 -5.93 -1.45
N ASP A 147 4.17 -6.92 -2.14
CA ASP A 147 4.87 -7.92 -2.92
C ASP A 147 5.73 -8.94 -2.14
N TYR A 148 5.29 -9.39 -0.96
CA TYR A 148 5.81 -10.63 -0.37
C TYR A 148 4.89 -11.80 -0.71
N PRO A 149 5.03 -12.43 -1.90
CA PRO A 149 4.17 -13.53 -2.30
C PRO A 149 4.31 -14.65 -1.28
N VAL A 150 3.18 -15.22 -0.87
CA VAL A 150 3.18 -16.39 0.00
C VAL A 150 3.86 -17.55 -0.76
N PRO A 151 5.03 -18.03 -0.31
CA PRO A 151 5.70 -19.16 -0.95
C PRO A 151 4.81 -20.40 -0.92
N ALA A 152 4.81 -21.22 -1.98
CA ALA A 152 3.94 -22.39 -2.10
C ALA A 152 4.00 -23.37 -0.91
N LYS A 153 5.16 -23.46 -0.23
CA LYS A 153 5.36 -24.26 0.99
C LYS A 153 4.54 -23.78 2.21
N TYR A 154 3.98 -22.58 2.12
CA TYR A 154 3.17 -21.92 3.15
C TYR A 154 1.72 -21.64 2.70
N ASN A 155 1.29 -22.17 1.53
CA ASN A 155 -0.09 -22.00 1.05
C ASN A 155 -1.16 -22.68 1.92
N ASN A 156 -0.72 -23.49 2.89
CA ASN A 156 -1.59 -24.13 3.88
C ASN A 156 -1.79 -23.28 5.14
N ILE A 157 -1.20 -22.09 5.23
CA ILE A 157 -1.50 -21.15 6.32
C ILE A 157 -2.96 -20.75 6.17
N ASN A 158 -3.73 -21.07 7.20
CA ASN A 158 -5.10 -20.63 7.34
C ASN A 158 -5.25 -20.03 8.73
N ILE A 159 -5.68 -18.77 8.79
CA ILE A 159 -6.04 -18.11 10.04
C ILE A 159 -7.49 -17.71 9.93
N ASP A 160 -8.29 -18.29 10.82
CA ASP A 160 -9.70 -17.96 10.99
C ASP A 160 -10.52 -18.15 9.70
N GLY A 161 -10.12 -19.11 8.85
CA GLY A 161 -10.79 -19.45 7.58
C GLY A 161 -10.12 -18.85 6.35
N GLU A 162 -9.23 -17.88 6.51
CA GLU A 162 -8.65 -17.10 5.40
C GLU A 162 -7.20 -17.45 5.12
N ILE A 163 -6.77 -17.20 3.87
CA ILE A 163 -5.38 -17.34 3.39
C ILE A 163 -4.74 -15.96 3.41
N PRO A 164 -3.50 -15.80 3.90
CA PRO A 164 -2.85 -14.50 3.94
C PRO A 164 -2.59 -13.94 2.54
N SER A 165 -2.76 -12.63 2.39
CA SER A 165 -2.45 -11.90 1.16
C SER A 165 -0.94 -11.73 0.96
N SER A 166 -0.20 -11.56 2.06
CA SER A 166 1.26 -11.42 2.04
C SER A 166 1.92 -12.12 3.24
N LEU A 167 3.16 -12.59 3.04
CA LEU A 167 3.96 -13.22 4.08
C LEU A 167 5.40 -12.70 4.06
N LEU A 168 5.76 -11.97 5.10
CA LEU A 168 7.06 -11.33 5.26
C LEU A 168 7.90 -12.08 6.29
N GLU A 169 9.05 -12.62 5.88
CA GLU A 169 10.02 -13.23 6.79
C GLU A 169 10.85 -12.14 7.49
N ILE A 170 10.80 -12.11 8.83
CA ILE A 170 11.60 -11.17 9.64
C ILE A 170 12.74 -11.89 10.37
N ASN A 171 12.67 -13.22 10.46
CA ASN A 171 13.71 -14.11 10.94
C ASN A 171 13.41 -15.54 10.52
N GLU A 172 14.39 -16.44 10.65
CA GLU A 172 14.17 -17.86 10.45
C GLU A 172 12.99 -18.36 11.32
N ASN A 173 11.97 -18.90 10.66
CA ASN A 173 10.72 -19.37 11.27
C ASN A 173 9.85 -18.29 11.95
N ILE A 174 10.08 -17.00 11.71
CA ILE A 174 9.28 -15.90 12.28
C ILE A 174 8.84 -14.97 11.14
N PHE A 175 7.52 -14.80 10.99
CA PHE A 175 6.94 -14.07 9.88
C PHE A 175 5.90 -13.06 10.37
N ILE A 176 5.77 -11.97 9.65
CA ILE A 176 4.59 -11.11 9.67
C ILE A 176 3.73 -11.52 8.50
N ILE A 177 2.47 -11.83 8.76
CA ILE A 177 1.48 -12.14 7.73
C ILE A 177 0.38 -11.09 7.75
N TRP A 178 -0.10 -10.76 6.57
CA TRP A 178 -1.09 -9.72 6.36
C TRP A 178 -2.29 -10.27 5.61
N PHE A 179 -3.48 -9.83 6.02
CA PHE A 179 -4.75 -10.15 5.38
C PHE A 179 -5.39 -8.85 4.90
N GLU A 180 -5.65 -8.80 3.61
CA GLU A 180 -6.40 -7.74 2.96
C GLU A 180 -7.91 -8.00 3.10
N GLY A 181 -8.70 -6.95 3.33
CA GLY A 181 -10.16 -7.03 3.41
C GLY A 181 -10.77 -5.87 4.19
N ASP A 182 -12.06 -5.95 4.50
CA ASP A 182 -12.79 -4.90 5.24
C ASP A 182 -12.21 -4.62 6.64
N THR A 183 -11.53 -5.61 7.22
CA THR A 183 -10.75 -5.45 8.45
C THR A 183 -9.31 -5.88 8.21
N GLU A 184 -8.49 -4.93 7.73
CA GLU A 184 -7.06 -5.17 7.56
C GLU A 184 -6.43 -5.61 8.89
N ARG A 185 -5.70 -6.73 8.84
CA ARG A 185 -5.13 -7.33 10.04
C ARG A 185 -3.78 -7.98 9.79
N TRP A 186 -2.97 -7.96 10.84
CA TRP A 186 -1.58 -8.36 10.82
C TRP A 186 -1.33 -9.34 11.94
N TYR A 187 -0.69 -10.46 11.63
CA TYR A 187 -0.25 -11.40 12.64
C TYR A 187 1.27 -11.56 12.61
N LEU A 188 1.86 -11.61 13.80
CA LEU A 188 3.18 -12.20 14.00
C LEU A 188 2.98 -13.69 14.20
N VAL A 189 3.61 -14.50 13.37
CA VAL A 189 3.51 -15.96 13.44
C VAL A 189 4.88 -16.58 13.54
N THR A 190 4.93 -17.71 14.24
CA THR A 190 6.13 -18.53 14.31
C THR A 190 5.88 -19.91 13.74
N PHE A 191 6.92 -20.53 13.18
CA PHE A 191 6.85 -21.84 12.55
C PHE A 191 7.74 -22.85 13.26
N LYS A 192 7.32 -24.10 13.23
CA LYS A 192 8.15 -25.25 13.62
C LYS A 192 7.83 -26.41 12.69
N ASN A 193 8.86 -26.98 12.06
CA ASN A 193 8.70 -28.08 11.11
C ASN A 193 7.69 -27.76 9.99
N ASN A 194 7.78 -26.56 9.39
CA ASN A 194 6.88 -26.06 8.35
C ASN A 194 5.40 -25.99 8.73
N LYS A 195 5.08 -25.95 10.02
CA LYS A 195 3.73 -25.71 10.54
C LYS A 195 3.72 -24.48 11.44
N MET A 196 2.67 -23.68 11.35
CA MET A 196 2.46 -22.55 12.26
C MET A 196 2.35 -23.10 13.69
N PHE A 197 3.20 -22.58 14.57
CA PHE A 197 3.33 -23.01 15.96
C PHE A 197 2.60 -22.06 16.91
N ASP A 198 2.78 -20.75 16.71
CA ASP A 198 2.14 -19.70 17.52
C ASP A 198 1.77 -18.49 16.66
N LYS A 199 0.77 -17.71 17.12
CA LYS A 199 0.30 -16.51 16.44
C LYS A 199 -0.06 -15.40 17.43
N LEU A 200 0.19 -14.15 17.05
CA LEU A 200 -0.22 -12.96 17.78
C LEU A 200 -0.80 -11.94 16.79
N LEU A 201 -2.03 -11.47 17.03
CA LEU A 201 -2.58 -10.32 16.31
C LEU A 201 -1.78 -9.08 16.74
N ILE A 202 -1.02 -8.50 15.80
CA ILE A 202 -0.14 -7.37 16.06
C ILE A 202 -0.66 -6.06 15.45
N GLY A 203 -1.54 -6.13 14.45
CA GLY A 203 -2.09 -4.95 13.79
C GLY A 203 -3.52 -5.17 13.36
N LYS A 204 -4.37 -4.17 13.54
CA LYS A 204 -5.78 -4.18 13.12
C LYS A 204 -6.30 -2.76 13.04
N SER A 205 -7.17 -2.47 12.07
CA SER A 205 -8.08 -1.33 12.11
C SER A 205 -9.51 -1.83 11.99
N GLU A 206 -10.40 -1.36 12.88
CA GLU A 206 -11.82 -1.68 12.84
C GLU A 206 -12.65 -0.44 13.19
N THR A 207 -13.74 -0.21 12.46
CA THR A 207 -14.74 0.79 12.81
C THR A 207 -15.89 0.12 13.57
N VAL A 208 -16.23 0.65 14.74
CA VAL A 208 -17.33 0.17 15.58
C VAL A 208 -18.41 1.23 15.65
N GLU A 209 -19.64 0.84 15.31
CA GLU A 209 -20.82 1.68 15.52
C GLU A 209 -21.33 1.53 16.96
N THR A 210 -21.46 2.65 17.66
CA THR A 210 -22.03 2.71 19.01
C THR A 210 -23.24 3.64 19.04
N GLU A 211 -24.02 3.59 20.12
CA GLU A 211 -25.15 4.51 20.34
C GLU A 211 -24.73 6.01 20.29
N ASN A 212 -23.44 6.30 20.52
CA ASN A 212 -22.87 7.65 20.52
C ASN A 212 -22.12 8.00 19.22
N GLY A 213 -22.22 7.17 18.18
CA GLY A 213 -21.57 7.34 16.88
C GLY A 213 -20.50 6.28 16.57
N THR A 214 -19.73 6.51 15.50
CA THR A 214 -18.64 5.63 15.08
C THR A 214 -17.36 5.90 15.85
N THR A 215 -16.62 4.85 16.18
CA THR A 215 -15.27 4.92 16.76
C THR A 215 -14.40 3.89 16.07
N ASP A 216 -13.20 4.29 15.67
CA ASP A 216 -12.21 3.37 15.14
C ASP A 216 -11.32 2.86 16.27
N ASN A 217 -11.11 1.55 16.31
CA ASN A 217 -10.09 0.92 17.14
C ASN A 217 -8.91 0.52 16.28
N TYR A 218 -7.72 0.78 16.80
CA TYR A 218 -6.46 0.45 16.15
C TYR A 218 -5.59 -0.39 17.07
N ILE A 219 -4.88 -1.34 16.47
CA ILE A 219 -3.73 -2.00 17.06
C ILE A 219 -2.54 -1.61 16.19
N ASP A 220 -1.57 -0.89 16.77
CA ASP A 220 -0.27 -0.65 16.15
C ASP A 220 0.81 -1.39 16.93
N PHE A 221 1.92 -1.68 16.26
CA PHE A 221 2.98 -2.50 16.83
C PHE A 221 4.38 -1.97 16.56
N LYS A 222 5.29 -2.38 17.45
CA LYS A 222 6.73 -2.27 17.25
C LYS A 222 7.38 -3.59 17.60
N ILE A 223 8.26 -4.10 16.73
CA ILE A 223 9.09 -5.29 16.98
C ILE A 223 10.54 -4.85 17.01
N GLU A 224 11.18 -5.00 18.16
CA GLU A 224 12.58 -4.66 18.36
C GLU A 224 13.52 -5.77 17.87
N LYS A 225 14.83 -5.47 17.76
CA LYS A 225 15.86 -6.44 17.34
C LYS A 225 15.92 -7.71 18.18
N ASN A 226 15.56 -7.61 19.46
CA ASN A 226 15.50 -8.73 20.38
C ASN A 226 14.14 -9.46 20.35
N PHE A 227 13.24 -9.14 19.42
CA PHE A 227 11.87 -9.64 19.34
C PHE A 227 11.01 -9.31 20.56
N LEU A 228 11.33 -8.21 21.25
CA LEU A 228 10.38 -7.55 22.12
C LEU A 228 9.33 -6.87 21.25
N ILE A 229 8.08 -7.27 21.43
CA ILE A 229 6.93 -6.75 20.70
C ILE A 229 6.16 -5.84 21.64
N THR A 230 5.88 -4.62 21.20
CA THR A 230 4.97 -3.71 21.89
C THR A 230 3.75 -3.51 21.03
N LEU A 231 2.57 -3.76 21.59
CA LEU A 231 1.27 -3.49 20.97
C LEU A 231 0.64 -2.29 21.66
N ASN A 232 0.22 -1.30 20.88
CA ASN A 232 -0.54 -0.16 21.36
C ASN A 232 -1.96 -0.27 20.81
N TYR A 233 -2.92 -0.38 21.72
CA TYR A 233 -4.34 -0.35 21.43
C TYR A 233 -4.80 1.09 21.60
N SER A 234 -5.32 1.69 20.53
CA SER A 234 -5.83 3.05 20.55
C SER A 234 -7.24 3.11 19.97
N SER A 235 -7.96 4.18 20.31
CA SER A 235 -9.26 4.48 19.72
C SER A 235 -9.32 5.94 19.31
N GLY A 236 -10.00 6.26 18.23
CA GLY A 236 -10.21 7.64 17.78
C GLY A 236 -11.29 7.74 16.71
N LYS A 237 -11.60 8.97 16.29
CA LYS A 237 -12.42 9.18 15.08
C LYS A 237 -11.59 9.05 13.80
N ASN A 238 -10.27 9.15 13.94
CA ASN A 238 -9.27 8.96 12.91
C ASN A 238 -7.90 8.70 13.57
N VAL A 239 -6.90 8.31 12.77
CA VAL A 239 -5.53 8.00 13.24
C VAL A 239 -4.91 9.16 14.03
N ASP A 240 -5.13 10.40 13.59
CA ASP A 240 -4.55 11.62 14.20
C ASP A 240 -5.18 12.00 15.55
N SER A 241 -6.40 11.52 15.82
CA SER A 241 -7.10 11.71 17.10
C SER A 241 -7.06 10.48 18.00
N SER A 242 -6.27 9.46 17.60
CA SER A 242 -6.21 8.21 18.34
C SER A 242 -5.55 8.42 19.71
N ILE A 243 -6.21 7.93 20.76
CA ILE A 243 -5.71 7.94 22.13
C ILE A 243 -5.32 6.51 22.49
N ILE A 244 -4.08 6.31 22.93
CA ILE A 244 -3.62 5.02 23.42
C ILE A 244 -4.42 4.68 24.69
N GLN A 245 -5.19 3.60 24.62
CA GLN A 245 -5.96 3.08 25.74
C GLN A 245 -5.16 2.06 26.55
N LYS A 246 -4.32 1.28 25.86
CA LYS A 246 -3.64 0.13 26.46
C LYS A 246 -2.38 -0.20 25.69
N THR A 247 -1.33 -0.56 26.41
CA THR A 247 -0.10 -1.11 25.83
C THR A 247 0.14 -2.51 26.38
N GLU A 248 0.41 -3.46 25.50
CA GLU A 248 0.83 -4.81 25.87
C GLU A 248 2.22 -5.11 25.34
N LYS A 249 2.97 -5.95 26.06
CA LYS A 249 4.30 -6.37 25.67
C LYS A 249 4.37 -7.88 25.56
N TYR A 250 5.07 -8.34 24.53
CA TYR A 250 5.30 -9.74 24.25
C TYR A 250 6.77 -9.98 23.91
N GLN A 251 7.21 -11.21 24.06
CA GLN A 251 8.55 -11.65 23.71
C GLN A 251 8.46 -12.99 22.98
N ILE A 252 9.17 -13.11 21.85
CA ILE A 252 9.41 -14.41 21.24
C ILE A 252 10.56 -15.09 21.97
N ASP A 253 10.30 -16.29 22.47
CA ASP A 253 11.32 -17.21 22.96
C ASP A 253 11.94 -17.97 21.78
N LYS A 254 13.12 -17.53 21.33
CA LYS A 254 13.79 -18.10 20.15
C LYS A 254 14.14 -19.58 20.27
N THR A 255 14.16 -20.13 21.49
CA THR A 255 14.51 -21.55 21.68
C THR A 255 13.35 -22.49 21.34
N ASN A 256 12.11 -22.02 21.50
CA ASN A 256 10.91 -22.83 21.29
C ASN A 256 9.86 -22.16 20.40
N TYR A 257 10.16 -20.96 19.88
CA TYR A 257 9.31 -20.16 19.01
C TYR A 257 7.97 -19.74 19.64
N LYS A 258 7.82 -19.81 20.97
CA LYS A 258 6.61 -19.40 21.67
C LYS A 258 6.56 -17.88 21.85
N ILE A 259 5.40 -17.29 21.62
CA ILE A 259 5.11 -15.89 21.91
C ILE A 259 4.58 -15.82 23.35
N LYS A 260 5.25 -15.07 24.21
CA LYS A 260 4.88 -14.94 25.63
C LYS A 260 4.53 -13.49 25.92
N ARG A 261 3.38 -13.27 26.54
CA ARG A 261 3.04 -11.98 27.14
C ARG A 261 3.96 -11.73 28.34
N LEU A 262 4.46 -10.51 28.45
CA LEU A 262 5.28 -10.03 29.56
C LEU A 262 4.43 -9.37 30.65
#